data_AF-A0A914N0J0-F1
#
_entry.id   AF-A0A914N0J0-F1
#
_cell.length_a   1.000
_cell.length_b   1.000
_cell.length_c   1.000
_cell.angle_alpha   90.00
_cell.angle_beta   90.00
_cell.angle_gamma   90.00
#
_symmetry.space_group_name_H-M   'P 1'
#
loop_
_entity.id
_entity.type
_entity.pdbx_description
1 polymer ?
#
loop_
_entity_poly.entity_id
_entity_poly.type
_entity_poly.pdbx_seq_one_letter_code
_entity_poly.pdbx_strand_id
1 'polypeptide(L)'
;MMGAAYQWQQKFCSNAEFVMKTDDDTIVDLPRLEFWIDKKFKYDIAQIPNKAAFFGMRLENLPPIRDLGHKWYVSYEHFPGKVFPNYMQGASYFGNGKAIKLIMQHTKEAIGFNMDDILFTGTLAEIANVSRIDYAWIHFRGGNDVSFPEI
;
A
#
# COMPACT_ATOMS: atom_id res chain seq x y z
N MET A 1 -9.60 -7.81 -7.31
CA MET A 1 -8.51 -8.78 -7.07
C MET A 1 -7.18 -8.13 -7.45
N MET A 2 -6.36 -7.75 -6.46
CA MET A 2 -5.18 -6.90 -6.67
C MET A 2 -4.08 -7.50 -7.55
N GLY A 3 -3.79 -8.80 -7.39
CA GLY A 3 -2.73 -9.46 -8.18
C GLY A 3 -2.98 -9.36 -9.70
N ALA A 4 -4.22 -9.52 -10.14
CA ALA A 4 -4.59 -9.35 -11.54
C ALA A 4 -4.42 -7.89 -12.00
N ALA A 5 -4.78 -6.92 -11.17
CA ALA A 5 -4.60 -5.49 -11.48
C ALA A 5 -3.12 -5.12 -11.64
N TYR A 6 -2.24 -5.63 -10.77
CA TYR A 6 -0.80 -5.40 -10.89
C TYR A 6 -0.16 -6.14 -12.07
N GLN A 7 -0.59 -7.37 -12.39
CA GLN A 7 -0.14 -8.04 -13.62
C GLN A 7 -0.56 -7.24 -14.86
N TRP A 8 -1.79 -6.74 -14.88
CA TRP A 8 -2.30 -5.90 -15.96
C TRP A 8 -1.48 -4.61 -16.06
N GLN A 9 -1.25 -3.93 -14.93
CA GLN A 9 -0.42 -2.73 -14.88
C GLN A 9 0.99 -2.99 -15.41
N GLN A 10 1.64 -4.08 -15.00
CA GLN A 10 2.97 -4.43 -15.49
C GLN A 10 3.00 -4.70 -17.00
N LYS A 11 1.91 -5.25 -17.55
CA LYS A 11 1.82 -5.59 -18.98
C LYS A 11 1.49 -4.40 -19.85
N PHE A 12 0.61 -3.50 -19.40
CA PHE A 12 0.02 -2.45 -20.23
C PHE A 12 0.40 -1.03 -19.80
N CYS A 13 0.84 -0.85 -18.57
CA CYS A 13 1.19 0.43 -17.97
C CYS A 13 2.55 0.37 -17.25
N SER A 14 3.54 -0.34 -17.81
CA SER A 14 4.83 -0.61 -17.17
C SER A 14 5.64 0.65 -16.81
N ASN A 15 5.35 1.77 -17.49
CA ASN A 15 6.01 3.06 -17.30
C ASN A 15 5.25 4.01 -16.37
N ALA A 16 4.12 3.57 -15.79
CA ALA A 16 3.43 4.36 -14.78
C ALA A 16 4.36 4.59 -13.60
N GLU A 17 4.63 5.87 -13.29
CA GLU A 17 5.50 6.24 -12.17
C GLU A 17 4.87 5.79 -10.85
N PHE A 18 3.55 5.88 -10.77
CA PHE A 18 2.78 5.50 -9.62
C PHE A 18 1.47 4.79 -9.97
N VAL A 19 0.98 4.02 -9.01
CA VAL A 19 -0.28 3.27 -9.08
C VAL A 19 -1.03 3.51 -7.77
N MET A 20 -2.28 3.97 -7.88
CA MET A 20 -3.20 4.08 -6.74
C MET A 20 -4.18 2.92 -6.78
N LYS A 21 -4.43 2.31 -5.63
CA LYS A 21 -5.67 1.57 -5.40
C LYS A 21 -6.58 2.42 -4.54
N THR A 22 -7.86 2.40 -4.88
CA THR A 22 -8.94 2.99 -4.09
C THR A 22 -10.19 2.09 -4.19
N ASP A 23 -11.04 2.06 -3.16
CA ASP A 23 -12.35 1.38 -3.24
C ASP A 23 -13.36 2.23 -4.03
N ASP A 24 -14.43 1.61 -4.52
CA ASP A 24 -15.48 2.30 -5.29
C ASP A 24 -16.36 3.23 -4.43
N ASP A 25 -16.25 3.16 -3.10
CA ASP A 25 -16.91 4.02 -2.12
C ASP A 25 -15.97 5.09 -1.51
N THR A 26 -14.84 5.37 -2.17
CA THR A 26 -13.86 6.37 -1.76
C THR A 26 -13.76 7.54 -2.75
N ILE A 27 -13.31 8.70 -2.26
CA ILE A 27 -13.07 9.90 -3.09
C ILE A 27 -11.59 10.25 -3.05
N VAL A 28 -11.03 10.58 -4.21
CA VAL A 28 -9.64 11.03 -4.36
C VAL A 28 -9.63 12.49 -4.82
N ASP A 29 -8.98 13.36 -4.05
CA ASP A 29 -8.65 14.72 -4.45
C ASP A 29 -7.42 14.69 -5.37
N LEU A 30 -7.66 14.69 -6.69
CA LEU A 30 -6.60 14.57 -7.70
C LEU A 30 -5.62 15.75 -7.70
N PRO A 31 -6.05 17.03 -7.63
CA PRO A 31 -5.13 18.15 -7.48
C PRO A 31 -4.23 18.04 -6.25
N ARG A 32 -4.78 17.61 -5.11
CA ARG A 32 -3.98 17.37 -3.90
C ARG A 32 -2.99 16.23 -4.12
N LEU A 33 -3.42 15.13 -4.74
CA LEU A 33 -2.53 14.00 -5.04
C LEU A 33 -1.34 14.41 -5.91
N GLU A 34 -1.59 15.16 -6.99
CA GLU A 34 -0.55 15.67 -7.88
C GLU A 34 0.47 16.56 -7.13
N PHE A 35 -0.03 17.51 -6.32
CA PHE A 35 0.85 18.35 -5.50
C PHE A 35 1.73 17.54 -4.54
N TRP A 36 1.15 16.54 -3.87
CA TRP A 36 1.89 15.71 -2.90
C TRP A 36 2.91 14.79 -3.56
N ILE A 37 2.61 14.27 -4.74
CA ILE A 37 3.56 13.51 -5.56
C ILE A 37 4.82 14.34 -5.79
N ASP A 38 4.65 15.57 -6.26
CA ASP A 38 5.76 16.45 -6.63
C ASP A 38 6.52 17.02 -5.44
N LYS A 39 5.82 17.37 -4.36
CA LYS A 39 6.44 18.07 -3.22
C LYS A 39 6.93 17.17 -2.11
N LYS A 40 6.41 15.94 -1.98
CA LYS A 40 6.70 15.05 -0.86
C LYS A 40 7.09 13.65 -1.32
N PHE A 41 6.20 12.92 -2.00
CA PHE A 41 6.41 11.48 -2.23
C PHE A 41 7.67 11.18 -3.04
N LYS A 42 7.96 11.96 -4.09
CA LYS A 42 9.21 11.82 -4.86
C LYS A 42 10.46 12.07 -4.00
N TYR A 43 10.40 13.05 -3.09
CA TYR A 43 11.48 13.35 -2.17
C TYR A 43 11.71 12.20 -1.18
N ASP A 44 10.66 11.67 -0.56
CA ASP A 44 10.78 10.56 0.40
C ASP A 44 11.31 9.29 -0.27
N ILE A 45 10.84 8.97 -1.48
CA ILE A 45 11.35 7.85 -2.29
C ILE A 45 12.85 7.99 -2.51
N ALA A 46 13.35 9.21 -2.77
CA ALA A 46 14.77 9.44 -3.01
C ALA A 46 15.65 9.14 -1.79
N GLN A 47 15.09 9.21 -0.57
CA GLN A 47 15.80 8.89 0.67
C GLN A 47 15.82 7.39 0.99
N ILE A 48 14.95 6.59 0.35
CA ILE A 48 14.87 5.15 0.59
C ILE A 48 15.97 4.44 -0.21
N PRO A 49 16.81 3.57 0.39
CA PRO A 49 17.92 2.91 -0.30
C PRO A 49 17.54 2.19 -1.59
N ASN A 50 16.40 1.49 -1.61
CA ASN A 50 15.90 0.81 -2.79
C ASN A 50 14.84 1.60 -3.56
N LYS A 51 14.50 2.84 -3.15
CA LYS A 51 13.54 3.72 -3.82
C LYS A 51 12.19 3.07 -4.12
N ALA A 52 11.70 2.19 -3.23
CA ALA A 52 10.43 1.49 -3.38
C ALA A 52 9.57 1.74 -2.16
N ALA A 53 8.39 2.33 -2.37
CA ALA A 53 7.51 2.73 -1.29
C ALA A 53 6.03 2.59 -1.62
N PHE A 54 5.27 2.27 -0.58
CA PHE A 54 3.84 2.55 -0.47
C PHE A 54 3.60 3.76 0.42
N PHE A 55 2.55 4.51 0.12
CA PHE A 55 2.03 5.65 0.86
C PHE A 55 0.55 5.41 1.15
N GLY A 56 0.10 5.78 2.34
CA GLY A 56 -1.27 5.50 2.77
C GLY A 56 -1.46 5.83 4.23
N MET A 57 -2.51 5.25 4.80
CA MET A 57 -2.63 5.11 6.24
C MET A 57 -1.95 3.82 6.69
N ARG A 58 -0.82 3.93 7.40
CA ARG A 58 -0.11 2.75 7.87
C ARG A 58 -0.79 2.17 9.11
N LEU A 59 -1.08 0.87 9.08
CA LEU A 59 -1.58 0.09 10.19
C LEU A 59 -0.47 -0.77 10.77
N GLU A 60 -0.39 -0.83 12.10
CA GLU A 60 0.71 -1.43 12.84
C GLU A 60 0.18 -2.25 14.02
N ASN A 61 0.92 -3.29 14.40
CA ASN A 61 0.65 -4.09 15.60
C ASN A 61 -0.75 -4.74 15.63
N LEU A 62 -1.37 -4.99 14.48
CA LEU A 62 -2.67 -5.63 14.38
C LEU A 62 -2.54 -7.16 14.30
N PRO A 63 -3.24 -7.91 15.19
CA PRO A 63 -3.24 -9.36 15.13
C PRO A 63 -4.24 -9.89 14.06
N PRO A 64 -3.97 -11.06 13.47
CA PRO A 64 -4.96 -11.74 12.63
C PRO A 64 -6.18 -12.16 13.43
N ILE A 65 -7.36 -11.98 12.84
CA ILE A 65 -8.62 -12.39 13.45
C ILE A 65 -8.80 -13.89 13.23
N ARG A 66 -8.92 -14.65 14.33
CA ARG A 66 -9.01 -16.12 14.32
C ARG A 66 -10.41 -16.66 14.56
N ASP A 67 -11.41 -15.80 14.55
CA ASP A 67 -12.82 -16.18 14.63
C ASP A 67 -13.37 -16.52 13.23
N LEU A 68 -13.80 -17.77 13.03
CA LEU A 68 -14.35 -18.27 11.77
C LEU A 68 -15.61 -17.53 11.31
N GLY A 69 -16.36 -16.91 12.22
CA GLY A 69 -17.55 -16.13 11.89
C GLY A 69 -17.24 -14.72 11.38
N HIS A 70 -15.98 -14.29 11.42
CA HIS A 70 -15.60 -12.92 11.10
C HIS A 70 -15.29 -12.73 9.62
N LYS A 71 -15.75 -11.62 9.04
CA LYS A 71 -15.51 -11.25 7.62
C LYS A 71 -14.03 -11.30 7.23
N TRP A 72 -13.16 -10.93 8.17
CA TRP A 72 -11.70 -10.84 7.97
C TRP A 72 -10.94 -11.97 8.70
N TYR A 73 -11.57 -13.13 8.89
CA TYR A 73 -10.90 -14.32 9.41
C TYR A 73 -9.65 -14.68 8.60
N VAL A 74 -8.57 -15.05 9.30
CA VAL A 74 -7.36 -15.63 8.70
C VAL A 74 -6.99 -16.89 9.46
N SER A 75 -6.76 -17.99 8.74
CA SER A 75 -6.28 -19.24 9.34
C SER A 75 -4.78 -19.20 9.64
N TYR A 76 -4.32 -20.07 10.53
CA TYR A 76 -2.89 -20.23 10.80
C TYR A 76 -2.10 -20.70 9.57
N GLU A 77 -2.75 -21.41 8.65
CA GLU A 77 -2.18 -21.82 7.37
C GLU A 77 -1.90 -20.61 6.47
N HIS A 78 -2.87 -19.69 6.31
CA HIS A 78 -2.68 -18.49 5.49
C HIS A 78 -1.67 -17.51 6.10
N PHE A 79 -1.66 -17.38 7.43
CA PHE A 79 -0.71 -16.52 8.14
C PHE A 79 -0.42 -17.09 9.53
N PRO A 80 0.77 -17.65 9.80
CA PRO A 80 1.09 -18.25 11.09
C PRO A 80 1.51 -17.24 12.16
N GLY A 81 1.84 -16.00 11.77
CA GLY A 81 2.30 -14.96 12.68
C GLY A 81 1.22 -14.50 13.68
N LYS A 82 1.67 -13.95 14.81
CA LYS A 82 0.79 -13.37 15.84
C LYS A 82 0.34 -11.94 15.51
N VAL A 83 1.13 -11.24 14.70
CA VAL A 83 0.95 -9.84 14.34
C VAL A 83 1.28 -9.73 12.85
N PHE A 84 0.46 -8.99 12.10
CA PHE A 84 0.75 -8.70 10.70
C PHE A 84 1.97 -7.77 10.58
N PRO A 85 2.76 -7.88 9.49
CA PRO A 85 3.70 -6.82 9.14
C PRO A 85 2.93 -5.50 8.98
N ASN A 86 3.60 -4.37 9.18
CA ASN A 86 2.99 -3.08 8.90
C ASN A 86 2.48 -3.06 7.45
N TYR A 87 1.26 -2.55 7.26
CA TYR A 87 0.60 -2.54 5.96
C TYR A 87 -0.20 -1.25 5.77
N MET A 88 -0.62 -0.94 4.56
CA MET A 88 -1.48 0.21 4.27
C MET A 88 -2.94 -0.17 4.39
N GLN A 89 -3.74 0.70 4.98
CA GLN A 89 -5.18 0.49 5.11
C GLN A 89 -5.83 0.33 3.73
N GLY A 90 -6.71 -0.66 3.63
CA GLY A 90 -7.28 -1.09 2.36
C GLY A 90 -8.05 -0.05 1.57
N ALA A 91 -8.72 0.95 2.18
CA ALA A 91 -9.61 1.86 1.44
C ALA A 91 -8.89 2.62 0.32
N SER A 92 -7.70 3.16 0.61
CA SER A 92 -6.84 3.78 -0.40
C SER A 92 -5.38 3.73 0.00
N TYR A 93 -4.54 3.39 -0.96
CA TYR A 93 -3.09 3.51 -0.85
C TYR A 93 -2.45 3.67 -2.23
N PHE A 94 -1.21 4.11 -2.22
CA PHE A 94 -0.46 4.52 -3.39
C PHE A 94 0.93 3.91 -3.38
N GLY A 95 1.44 3.46 -4.52
CA GLY A 95 2.79 2.89 -4.60
C GLY A 95 3.50 3.32 -5.88
N ASN A 96 4.82 3.46 -5.82
CA ASN A 96 5.59 3.72 -7.04
C ASN A 96 5.78 2.44 -7.86
N GLY A 97 5.99 2.57 -9.18
CA GLY A 97 6.10 1.42 -10.09
C GLY A 97 7.18 0.41 -9.67
N LYS A 98 8.25 0.87 -8.99
CA LYS A 98 9.28 -0.01 -8.43
C LYS A 98 8.77 -0.88 -7.28
N ALA A 99 7.96 -0.34 -6.38
CA ALA A 99 7.31 -1.12 -5.32
C ALA A 99 6.46 -2.24 -5.91
N ILE A 100 5.60 -1.91 -6.89
CA ILE A 100 4.73 -2.89 -7.56
C ILE A 100 5.58 -3.97 -8.26
N LYS A 101 6.66 -3.58 -8.93
CA LYS A 101 7.57 -4.54 -9.58
C LYS A 101 8.19 -5.52 -8.59
N LEU A 102 8.70 -5.03 -7.47
CA LEU A 102 9.38 -5.85 -6.48
C LEU A 102 8.41 -6.84 -5.81
N ILE A 103 7.26 -6.39 -5.30
CA ILE A 103 6.32 -7.31 -4.62
C ILE A 103 5.80 -8.40 -5.56
N MET A 104 5.60 -8.09 -6.84
CA MET A 104 5.09 -9.04 -7.82
C MET A 104 6.07 -10.19 -8.08
N GLN A 105 7.38 -9.96 -7.93
CA GLN A 105 8.42 -10.99 -8.05
C GLN A 105 8.34 -12.04 -6.92
N HIS A 106 7.83 -11.64 -5.75
CA HIS A 106 7.75 -12.48 -4.56
C HIS A 106 6.36 -13.10 -4.33
N THR A 107 5.41 -12.92 -5.25
CA THR A 107 4.02 -13.43 -5.09
C THR A 107 3.93 -14.94 -4.89
N LYS A 108 4.92 -15.72 -5.34
CA LYS A 108 4.99 -17.17 -5.14
C LYS A 108 5.45 -17.58 -3.74
N GLU A 109 5.96 -16.65 -2.95
CA GLU A 109 6.50 -16.89 -1.60
C GLU A 109 5.45 -16.69 -0.50
N ALA A 110 4.27 -16.18 -0.84
CA ALA A 110 3.18 -15.95 0.10
C ALA A 110 1.92 -16.72 -0.31
N ILE A 111 1.19 -17.24 0.67
CA ILE A 111 -0.12 -17.84 0.45
C ILE A 111 -1.14 -16.70 0.37
N GLY A 112 -1.95 -16.69 -0.69
CA GLY A 112 -3.00 -15.69 -0.86
C GLY A 112 -4.18 -15.91 0.09
N PHE A 113 -4.75 -14.82 0.60
CA PHE A 113 -5.96 -14.84 1.43
C PHE A 113 -6.82 -13.59 1.18
N ASN A 114 -7.96 -13.49 1.87
CA ASN A 114 -9.03 -12.51 1.66
C ASN A 114 -8.69 -11.04 2.02
N MET A 115 -7.45 -10.72 2.40
CA MET A 115 -7.01 -9.34 2.69
C MET A 115 -5.82 -8.99 1.80
N ASP A 116 -6.11 -8.33 0.69
CA ASP A 116 -5.12 -7.94 -0.30
C ASP A 116 -4.19 -6.83 0.21
N ASP A 117 -4.70 -5.90 1.02
CA ASP A 117 -3.92 -4.86 1.65
C ASP A 117 -2.80 -5.43 2.53
N ILE A 118 -3.09 -6.41 3.39
CA ILE A 118 -2.08 -7.11 4.18
C ILE A 118 -1.15 -7.94 3.30
N LEU A 119 -1.68 -8.67 2.32
CA LEU A 119 -0.86 -9.51 1.44
C LEU A 119 0.15 -8.68 0.64
N PHE A 120 -0.30 -7.65 -0.07
CA PHE A 120 0.53 -6.88 -1.02
C PHE A 120 1.35 -5.78 -0.34
N THR A 121 0.76 -5.04 0.60
CA THR A 121 1.45 -3.93 1.26
C THR A 121 2.06 -4.31 2.62
N GLY A 122 1.71 -5.48 3.17
CA GLY A 122 2.30 -6.05 4.37
C GLY A 122 3.32 -7.15 4.05
N THR A 123 2.85 -8.39 3.86
CA THR A 123 3.68 -9.59 3.70
C THR A 123 4.64 -9.50 2.52
N LEU A 124 4.15 -9.25 1.31
CA LEU A 124 4.99 -9.17 0.11
C LEU A 124 5.93 -7.97 0.15
N ALA A 125 5.47 -6.84 0.69
CA ALA A 125 6.31 -5.67 0.88
C ALA A 125 7.42 -5.91 1.91
N GLU A 126 7.18 -6.70 2.96
CA GLU A 126 8.21 -7.10 3.92
C GLU A 126 9.30 -7.96 3.24
N ILE A 127 8.88 -9.00 2.51
CA ILE A 127 9.79 -9.88 1.76
C ILE A 127 10.61 -9.08 0.75
N ALA A 128 9.97 -8.16 0.03
CA ALA A 128 10.56 -7.34 -1.01
C ALA A 128 11.33 -6.10 -0.50
N ASN A 129 11.39 -5.91 0.83
CA ASN A 129 11.99 -4.73 1.48
C ASN A 129 11.39 -3.39 0.98
N VAL A 130 10.08 -3.33 0.73
CA VAL A 130 9.37 -2.13 0.29
C VAL A 130 8.93 -1.30 1.50
N SER A 131 9.24 -0.02 1.48
CA SER A 131 8.93 0.90 2.58
C SER A 131 7.44 1.24 2.61
N ARG A 132 6.92 1.54 3.81
CA ARG A 132 5.55 2.02 4.04
C ARG A 132 5.61 3.33 4.79
N ILE A 133 5.28 4.41 4.09
CA ILE A 133 5.31 5.79 4.60
C ILE A 133 3.89 6.22 4.96
N ASP A 134 3.70 6.66 6.20
CA ASP A 134 2.40 7.07 6.72
C ASP A 134 2.13 8.55 6.46
N TYR A 135 1.03 8.82 5.75
CA TYR A 135 0.48 10.17 5.56
C TYR A 135 -1.05 10.20 5.76
N ALA A 136 -1.57 9.30 6.60
CA ALA A 136 -3.01 9.14 6.86
C ALA A 136 -3.75 10.47 7.09
N TRP A 137 -3.30 11.22 8.10
CA TRP A 137 -4.06 12.36 8.64
C TRP A 137 -3.93 13.62 7.80
N ILE A 138 -2.80 13.79 7.15
CA ILE A 138 -2.50 15.00 6.37
C ILE A 138 -2.90 14.85 4.91
N HIS A 139 -2.79 13.68 4.30
CA HIS A 139 -3.16 13.50 2.89
C HIS A 139 -4.47 12.73 2.73
N PHE A 140 -4.59 11.54 3.31
CA PHE A 140 -5.66 10.58 2.99
C PHE A 140 -6.98 10.80 3.74
N ARG A 141 -6.99 11.53 4.86
CA ARG A 141 -8.20 11.85 5.64
C ARG A 141 -8.61 13.32 5.59
N GLY A 142 -7.93 14.13 4.77
CA GLY A 142 -8.27 15.54 4.60
C GLY A 142 -8.17 16.37 5.89
N GLY A 143 -7.13 16.15 6.70
CA GLY A 143 -6.84 17.04 7.83
C GLY A 143 -6.76 18.51 7.38
N ASN A 144 -7.11 19.43 8.28
CA ASN A 144 -7.29 20.86 8.00
C ASN A 144 -6.05 21.59 7.44
N ASP A 145 -4.88 20.95 7.40
CA ASP A 145 -3.70 21.45 6.69
C ASP A 145 -3.84 21.19 5.17
N VAL A 146 -4.73 21.97 4.57
CA VAL A 146 -4.69 22.30 3.13
C VAL A 146 -3.82 23.57 2.93
N SER A 147 -3.05 23.97 3.94
CA SER A 147 -1.88 24.79 3.71
C SER A 147 -0.96 23.97 2.79
N PHE A 148 -1.02 24.27 1.49
CA PHE A 148 0.13 24.05 0.64
C PHE A 148 1.29 24.67 1.42
N PRO A 149 2.28 23.90 1.91
CA PRO A 149 3.40 24.52 2.59
C PRO A 149 3.94 25.57 1.63
N GLU A 150 3.84 26.84 2.01
CA GLU A 150 4.54 27.91 1.33
C GLU A 150 6.00 27.49 1.36
N ILE A 151 6.55 27.27 0.16
CA ILE A 151 7.94 26.92 -0.06
C ILE A 151 8.73 28.21 -0.15
#